data_AF-A0A7Y3DG53-F1
#
_entry.id   AF-A0A7Y3DG53-F1
#
_cell.length_a   1.000
_cell.length_b   1.000
_cell.length_c   1.000
_cell.angle_alpha   90.00
_cell.angle_beta   90.00
_cell.angle_gamma   90.00
#
_symmetry.space_group_name_H-M   'P 1'
#
loop_
_entity.id
_entity.type
_entity.pdbx_description
1 polymer ?
#
loop_
_entity_poly.entity_id
_entity_poly.type
_entity_poly.pdbx_seq_one_letter_code
_entity_poly.pdbx_strand_id
1 'polypeptide(L)'
;MDIFDRPDLENLLRTQAQPCVSVFMPTERAGREVQQNPIRLKNLLRQAEHRLKELGVRSTENILKPGIDLVADGAFWRHQGDGLALFLAPNFAETYTLPTEFEGLTVVSDHFHLKPLLPMMSAGEQFYVL
;
A
#
# COMPACT_ATOMS: atom_id res chain seq x y z
N MET A 1 -1.36 -4.09 13.93
CA MET A 1 -1.73 -3.61 12.59
C MET A 1 -2.33 -2.26 12.79
N ASP A 2 -1.57 -1.26 12.38
CA ASP A 2 -1.86 0.14 12.67
C ASP A 2 -2.86 0.68 11.64
N ILE A 3 -3.86 1.37 12.16
CA ILE A 3 -4.84 2.10 11.37
C ILE A 3 -4.14 3.37 10.92
N PHE A 4 -4.13 3.63 9.61
CA PHE A 4 -3.51 4.83 9.03
C PHE A 4 -4.02 6.12 9.69
N ASP A 5 -3.11 6.93 10.21
CA ASP A 5 -3.43 8.17 10.94
C ASP A 5 -2.74 9.44 10.39
N ARG A 6 -2.89 10.57 11.09
CA ARG A 6 -2.28 11.84 10.67
C ARG A 6 -0.75 11.84 10.73
N PRO A 7 -0.07 11.39 11.80
CA PRO A 7 1.38 11.31 11.80
C PRO A 7 1.94 10.35 10.74
N ASP A 8 1.24 9.26 10.40
CA ASP A 8 1.59 8.42 9.25
C ASP A 8 1.59 9.20 7.93
N LEU A 9 0.55 10.01 7.69
CA LEU A 9 0.49 10.89 6.52
C LEU A 9 1.68 11.85 6.49
N GLU A 10 2.00 12.49 7.61
CA GLU A 10 3.14 13.42 7.68
C GLU A 10 4.48 12.71 7.43
N ASN A 11 4.64 11.48 7.90
CA ASN A 11 5.82 10.66 7.64
C ASN A 11 5.97 10.33 6.15
N LEU A 12 4.89 9.90 5.50
CA LEU A 12 4.88 9.64 4.05
C LEU A 12 5.14 10.91 3.23
N LEU A 13 4.61 12.07 3.65
CA LEU A 13 4.85 13.35 2.98
C LEU A 13 6.30 13.85 3.13
N ARG A 14 6.92 13.58 4.28
CA ARG A 14 8.32 13.97 4.55
C ARG A 14 9.34 13.05 3.91
N THR A 15 8.93 11.87 3.45
CA THR A 15 9.82 10.90 2.82
C THR A 15 10.28 11.41 1.46
N GLN A 16 11.57 11.76 1.35
CA GLN A 16 12.21 12.26 0.12
C GLN A 16 12.88 11.15 -0.71
N ALA A 17 12.48 9.89 -0.50
CA ALA A 17 13.04 8.77 -1.22
C ALA A 17 12.51 8.73 -2.66
N GLN A 18 13.36 8.37 -3.62
CA GLN A 18 12.96 8.23 -5.02
C GLN A 18 13.62 7.00 -5.63
N PRO A 19 12.90 6.21 -6.43
CA PRO A 19 11.47 6.31 -6.74
C PRO A 19 10.58 5.80 -5.59
N CYS A 20 9.38 6.37 -5.47
CA CYS A 20 8.33 5.95 -4.55
C CYS A 20 7.31 5.07 -5.29
N VAL A 21 6.97 3.93 -4.69
CA VAL A 21 5.93 3.02 -5.14
C VAL A 21 4.79 3.06 -4.13
N SER A 22 3.57 3.26 -4.62
CA SER A 22 2.34 3.17 -3.84
C SER A 22 1.43 2.13 -4.44
N VAL A 23 1.03 1.15 -3.64
CA VAL A 23 0.13 0.07 -4.03
C VAL A 23 -1.10 0.11 -3.13
N PHE A 24 -2.27 0.08 -3.75
CA PHE A 24 -3.57 -0.01 -3.11
C PHE A 24 -4.28 -1.25 -3.63
N MET A 25 -4.95 -1.99 -2.76
CA MET A 25 -5.75 -3.14 -3.17
C MET A 25 -6.89 -3.43 -2.19
N PRO A 26 -7.99 -4.03 -2.68
CA PRO A 26 -9.00 -4.59 -1.79
C PRO A 26 -8.45 -5.87 -1.16
N THR A 27 -8.79 -6.08 0.12
CA THR A 27 -8.43 -7.29 0.86
C THR A 27 -9.66 -7.99 1.40
N GLU A 28 -9.67 -9.30 1.27
CA GLU A 28 -10.70 -10.15 1.86
C GLU A 28 -10.33 -10.46 3.31
N ARG A 29 -11.28 -10.29 4.24
CA ARG A 29 -11.08 -10.57 5.67
C ARG A 29 -11.21 -12.04 6.05
N ALA A 30 -12.02 -12.80 5.30
CA ALA A 30 -12.36 -14.17 5.66
C ALA A 30 -12.71 -15.04 4.44
N GLY A 31 -12.70 -16.36 4.67
CA GLY A 31 -13.09 -17.34 3.67
C GLY A 31 -11.97 -17.71 2.68
N ARG A 32 -12.37 -18.41 1.61
CA ARG A 32 -11.43 -18.91 0.59
C ARG A 32 -10.78 -17.79 -0.22
N GLU A 33 -11.42 -16.62 -0.26
CA GLU A 33 -10.95 -15.48 -1.05
C GLU A 33 -9.73 -14.77 -0.44
N VAL A 34 -9.44 -14.98 0.86
CA VAL A 34 -8.19 -14.53 1.50
C VAL A 34 -6.95 -15.06 0.77
N GLN A 35 -7.05 -16.25 0.18
CA GLN A 35 -5.97 -16.86 -0.61
C GLN A 35 -5.69 -16.10 -1.92
N GLN A 36 -6.61 -15.23 -2.37
CA GLN A 36 -6.41 -14.37 -3.52
C GLN A 36 -5.65 -13.09 -3.17
N ASN A 37 -5.67 -12.63 -1.91
CA ASN A 37 -4.98 -11.40 -1.51
C ASN A 37 -3.47 -11.42 -1.85
N PRO A 38 -2.70 -12.49 -1.55
CA PRO A 38 -1.29 -12.58 -1.96
C PRO A 38 -1.11 -12.53 -3.47
N ILE A 39 -2.04 -13.13 -4.22
CA ILE A 39 -2.00 -13.17 -5.69
C ILE A 39 -2.23 -11.77 -6.27
N ARG A 40 -3.21 -11.04 -5.72
CA ARG A 40 -3.51 -9.65 -6.10
C ARG A 40 -2.30 -8.76 -5.81
N LEU A 41 -1.69 -8.85 -4.62
CA LEU A 41 -0.50 -8.07 -4.29
C LEU A 41 0.66 -8.39 -5.24
N LYS A 42 0.92 -9.68 -5.49
CA LYS A 42 1.97 -10.12 -6.43
C LYS A 42 1.78 -9.52 -7.83
N ASN A 43 0.54 -9.46 -8.32
CA ASN A 43 0.25 -8.86 -9.62
C ASN A 43 0.49 -7.35 -9.64
N LEU A 44 0.18 -6.64 -8.55
CA LEU A 44 0.43 -5.20 -8.41
C LEU A 44 1.94 -4.90 -8.28
N LEU A 45 2.68 -5.71 -7.52
CA LEU A 45 4.15 -5.58 -7.43
C LEU A 45 4.83 -5.82 -8.78
N ARG A 46 4.32 -6.73 -9.61
CA ARG A 46 4.80 -6.92 -10.99
C ARG A 46 4.54 -5.68 -11.86
N GLN A 47 3.40 -5.01 -11.70
CA GLN A 47 3.12 -3.76 -12.41
C GLN A 47 4.05 -2.64 -11.92
N ALA A 48 4.32 -2.56 -10.62
CA ALA A 48 5.28 -1.62 -10.05
C ALA A 48 6.68 -1.85 -10.62
N GLU A 49 7.11 -3.11 -10.70
CA GLU A 49 8.40 -3.50 -11.29
C GLU A 49 8.52 -3.03 -12.74
N HIS A 50 7.48 -3.25 -13.56
CA HIS A 50 7.45 -2.80 -14.95
C HIS A 50 7.64 -1.29 -15.05
N ARG A 51 6.86 -0.52 -14.29
CA ARG A 51 6.93 0.95 -14.29
C ARG A 51 8.28 1.47 -13.81
N LEU A 52 8.87 0.86 -12.78
CA LEU A 52 10.21 1.21 -12.32
C LEU A 52 11.26 0.98 -13.41
N LYS A 53 11.16 -0.14 -14.15
CA LYS A 53 12.05 -0.43 -15.28
C LYS A 53 11.88 0.57 -16.42
N GLU A 54 10.64 0.97 -16.73
CA GLU A 54 10.34 2.02 -17.73
C GLU A 54 10.96 3.37 -17.36
N LEU A 55 11.05 3.67 -16.06
CA LEU A 55 11.74 4.86 -15.53
C LEU A 55 13.27 4.70 -15.47
N GLY A 56 13.84 3.60 -15.94
CA GLY A 56 15.28 3.35 -16.00
C GLY A 56 15.90 2.86 -14.68
N VAL A 57 15.10 2.45 -13.71
CA VAL A 57 15.58 1.93 -12.42
C VAL A 57 16.17 0.55 -12.63
N ARG A 58 17.49 0.42 -12.43
CA ARG A 58 18.22 -0.84 -12.71
C ARG A 58 18.02 -1.92 -11.65
N SER A 59 17.85 -1.54 -10.39
CA SER A 59 17.68 -2.48 -9.28
C SER A 59 16.37 -2.17 -8.57
N THR A 60 15.30 -2.85 -9.01
CA THR A 60 13.96 -2.75 -8.43
C THR A 60 13.78 -3.67 -7.22
N GLU A 61 14.62 -4.71 -7.11
CA GLU A 61 14.54 -5.74 -6.08
C GLU A 61 14.64 -5.14 -4.67
N ASN A 62 15.57 -4.22 -4.42
CA ASN A 62 15.73 -3.60 -3.10
C ASN A 62 14.49 -2.80 -2.65
N ILE A 63 13.74 -2.25 -3.61
CA ILE A 63 12.52 -1.48 -3.34
C ILE A 63 11.33 -2.42 -3.15
N LEU A 64 11.22 -3.46 -3.98
CA LEU A 64 10.06 -4.35 -4.00
C LEU A 64 10.16 -5.51 -3.01
N LYS A 65 11.35 -5.85 -2.53
CA LYS A 65 11.61 -6.98 -1.63
C LYS A 65 10.71 -6.98 -0.40
N PRO A 66 10.49 -5.87 0.33
CA PRO A 66 9.58 -5.87 1.48
C PRO A 66 8.14 -6.28 1.09
N GLY A 67 7.66 -5.83 -0.08
CA GLY A 67 6.37 -6.25 -0.61
C GLY A 67 6.35 -7.72 -1.05
N ILE A 68 7.43 -8.22 -1.62
CA ILE A 68 7.56 -9.64 -2.02
C ILE A 68 7.56 -10.55 -0.79
N ASP A 69 8.28 -10.16 0.26
CA ASP A 69 8.33 -10.89 1.53
C ASP A 69 6.93 -10.91 2.18
N LEU A 70 6.17 -9.80 2.08
CA LEU A 70 4.79 -9.71 2.54
C LEU A 70 3.83 -10.67 1.80
N VAL A 71 4.05 -10.92 0.50
CA VAL A 71 3.26 -11.91 -0.26
C VAL A 71 3.40 -13.31 0.36
N ALA A 72 4.55 -13.65 0.93
CA ALA A 72 4.80 -14.95 1.56
C ALA A 72 4.32 -15.02 3.02
N ASP A 73 3.94 -13.89 3.64
CA ASP A 73 3.53 -13.84 5.04
C ASP A 73 2.06 -14.27 5.21
N GLY A 74 1.84 -15.57 5.39
CA GLY A 74 0.52 -16.12 5.67
C GLY A 74 -0.14 -15.61 6.96
N ALA A 75 0.62 -15.14 7.95
CA ALA A 75 0.06 -14.60 9.19
C ALA A 75 -0.48 -13.18 8.99
N PHE A 76 0.22 -12.38 8.18
CA PHE A 76 -0.24 -11.06 7.73
C PHE A 76 -1.59 -11.15 7.02
N TRP A 77 -1.75 -12.07 6.06
CA TRP A 77 -2.99 -12.20 5.29
C TRP A 77 -4.21 -12.65 6.11
N ARG A 78 -3.99 -13.25 7.28
CA ARG A 78 -5.08 -13.71 8.16
C ARG A 78 -5.72 -12.61 9.00
N HIS A 79 -5.13 -11.41 9.07
CA HIS A 79 -5.58 -10.32 9.93
C HIS A 79 -5.82 -9.01 9.16
N GLN A 80 -6.20 -9.09 7.88
CA GLN A 80 -6.48 -7.90 7.06
C GLN A 80 -7.84 -7.27 7.33
N GLY A 81 -7.95 -5.99 6.99
CA GLY A 81 -9.19 -5.21 6.88
C GLY A 81 -9.81 -5.35 5.49
N ASP A 82 -10.51 -4.32 5.02
CA ASP A 82 -11.16 -4.31 3.69
C ASP A 82 -10.22 -3.83 2.57
N GLY A 83 -9.14 -3.16 2.94
CA GLY A 83 -8.12 -2.71 2.00
C GLY A 83 -6.71 -2.76 2.56
N LEU A 84 -5.75 -2.66 1.65
CA LEU A 84 -4.32 -2.61 1.94
C LEU A 84 -3.68 -1.47 1.17
N ALA A 85 -2.90 -0.66 1.87
CA ALA A 85 -1.96 0.29 1.31
C ALA A 85 -0.53 -0.16 1.60
N LEU A 86 0.31 -0.19 0.58
CA LEU A 86 1.73 -0.53 0.68
C LEU A 86 2.56 0.56 0.02
N PHE A 87 3.48 1.13 0.79
CA PHE A 87 4.38 2.19 0.37
C PHE A 87 5.81 1.66 0.40
N LEU A 88 6.49 1.72 -0.75
CA LEU A 88 7.85 1.20 -0.90
C LEU A 88 8.74 2.26 -1.54
N ALA A 89 9.91 2.48 -0.96
CA ALA A 89 10.97 3.28 -1.54
C ALA A 89 12.34 2.70 -1.09
N PRO A 90 13.47 3.20 -1.62
CA PRO A 90 14.77 2.78 -1.12
C PRO A 90 14.88 2.97 0.40
N ASN A 91 15.14 1.88 1.13
CA ASN A 91 15.23 1.83 2.60
C ASN A 91 13.95 2.26 3.35
N PHE A 92 12.80 2.24 2.69
CA PHE A 92 11.52 2.59 3.30
C PHE A 92 10.44 1.60 2.86
N ALA A 93 9.75 1.01 3.83
CA ALA A 93 8.62 0.14 3.56
C ALA A 93 7.60 0.29 4.68
N GLU A 94 6.41 0.74 4.33
CA GLU A 94 5.29 0.90 5.27
C GLU A 94 4.05 0.24 4.71
N THR A 95 3.28 -0.39 5.59
CA THR A 95 2.09 -1.17 5.21
C THR A 95 0.95 -0.84 6.14
N TYR A 96 -0.18 -0.45 5.57
CA TYR A 96 -1.35 0.01 6.30
C TYR A 96 -2.59 -0.77 5.91
N THR A 97 -3.35 -1.20 6.92
CA THR A 97 -4.64 -1.82 6.73
C THR A 97 -5.72 -0.73 6.71
N LEU A 98 -6.61 -0.79 5.71
CA LEU A 98 -7.63 0.22 5.48
C LEU A 98 -9.01 -0.37 5.82
N PRO A 99 -9.87 0.36 6.56
CA PRO A 99 -11.24 -0.06 6.89
C PRO A 99 -12.26 0.14 5.77
N THR A 100 -11.82 0.36 4.53
CA THR A 100 -12.70 0.58 3.37
C THR A 100 -12.12 -0.13 2.16
N GLU A 101 -12.98 -0.55 1.24
CA GLU A 101 -12.55 -1.19 0.00
C GLU A 101 -11.91 -0.17 -0.94
N PHE A 102 -10.80 -0.56 -1.55
CA PHE A 102 -10.07 0.23 -2.54
C PHE A 102 -10.06 -0.48 -3.88
N GLU A 103 -10.00 0.28 -4.97
CA GLU A 103 -9.66 -0.30 -6.27
C GLU A 103 -8.18 -0.67 -6.32
N GLY A 104 -7.87 -1.78 -6.99
CA GLY A 104 -6.50 -2.22 -7.22
C GLY A 104 -5.73 -1.20 -8.06
N LEU A 105 -4.79 -0.49 -7.42
CA LEU A 105 -4.03 0.58 -8.05
C LEU A 105 -2.54 0.45 -7.71
N THR A 106 -1.69 0.71 -8.69
CA THR A 106 -0.24 0.87 -8.49
C THR A 106 0.16 2.21 -9.07
N VAL A 107 0.99 2.96 -8.35
CA VAL A 107 1.55 4.24 -8.77
C VAL A 107 3.05 4.23 -8.48
N VAL A 108 3.84 4.73 -9.43
CA VAL A 108 5.28 4.93 -9.27
C VAL A 108 5.57 6.38 -9.61
N SER A 109 6.13 7.12 -8.66
CA SER A 109 6.38 8.55 -8.77
C SER A 109 7.57 8.97 -7.91
N ASP A 110 7.88 10.26 -7.93
CA ASP A 110 8.84 10.94 -7.08
C ASP A 110 8.37 11.14 -5.63
N HIS A 111 7.06 10.95 -5.37
CA HIS A 111 6.43 11.05 -4.05
C HIS A 111 5.42 9.90 -3.87
N PHE A 112 5.01 9.61 -2.64
CA PHE A 112 3.93 8.65 -2.40
C PHE A 112 2.56 9.18 -2.84
N HIS A 113 1.73 8.29 -3.40
CA HIS A 113 0.40 8.64 -3.87
C HIS A 113 -0.62 8.55 -2.73
N LEU A 114 -0.94 9.68 -2.11
CA LEU A 114 -1.78 9.72 -0.89
C LEU A 114 -3.24 10.09 -1.17
N LYS A 115 -3.58 10.47 -2.42
CA LYS A 115 -4.94 10.90 -2.81
C LYS A 115 -6.03 9.89 -2.41
N PRO A 116 -5.85 8.57 -2.59
CA PRO A 116 -6.88 7.60 -2.21
C PRO A 116 -7.16 7.58 -0.70
N LEU A 117 -6.21 7.99 0.14
CA LEU A 117 -6.35 7.98 1.60
C LEU A 117 -7.08 9.22 2.14
N LEU A 118 -7.11 10.33 1.39
CA LEU A 118 -7.70 11.60 1.85
C LEU A 118 -9.19 11.51 2.23
N PRO A 119 -10.06 10.80 1.46
CA PRO A 119 -11.47 10.65 1.82
C PRO A 119 -11.65 9.95 3.18
N MET A 120 -10.79 9.00 3.52
CA MET A 120 -10.87 8.27 4.80
C MET A 120 -10.46 9.15 5.98
N MET A 121 -9.46 10.00 5.80
CA MET A 121 -9.04 10.97 6.82
C MET A 121 -10.13 12.02 7.08
N SER A 122 -10.85 12.40 6.03
CA SER A 122 -11.98 13.34 6.13
C SER A 122 -13.21 12.68 6.77
N ALA A 123 -13.41 11.37 6.57
CA ALA A 123 -14.51 10.62 7.19
C ALA A 123 -14.32 10.39 8.70
N GLY A 124 -13.07 10.42 9.19
CA GLY A 124 -12.75 10.46 10.63
C GLY A 124 -13.12 11.79 11.29
N GLU A 125 -13.29 12.86 10.51
CA GLU A 125 -14.03 14.05 10.95
C GLU A 125 -15.53 13.75 10.82
N GLN A 126 -16.04 12.85 11.67
CA GLN A 126 -17.46 12.89 11.99
C GLN A 126 -17.74 14.24 12.64
N PHE A 127 -18.09 15.23 11.82
CA PHE A 127 -18.85 16.37 12.28
C PHE A 127 -20.14 15.81 12.88
N TYR A 128 -20.20 15.73 14.21
CA TYR A 128 -21.47 15.71 14.91
C TYR A 128 -22.17 17.03 14.60
N VAL A 129 -23.02 17.05 13.57
CA VAL A 129 -24.04 18.08 13.45
C VAL A 129 -25.18 17.65 14.36
N LEU A 130 -25.42 18.47 15.39
CA LEU A 130 -26.39 18.34 16.47
C LEU A 130 -27.81 17.95 16.02
#